data_AF-A0A969WL81-F1
#
_entry.id   AF-A0A969WL81-F1
#
_cell.length_a   1.000
_cell.length_b   1.000
_cell.length_c   1.000
_cell.angle_alpha   90.00
_cell.angle_beta   90.00
_cell.angle_gamma   90.00
#
_symmetry.space_group_name_H-M   'P 1'
#
loop_
_entity.id
_entity.type
_entity.pdbx_description
1 polymer ?
#
loop_
_entity_poly.entity_id
_entity_poly.type
_entity_poly.pdbx_seq_one_letter_code
_entity_poly.pdbx_strand_id
1 'polypeptide(L)'
;MSQEFDYYAVLGLSPDASTEEIREAFTVLRSAFPAEQRDPATNTEFRRIFNAYEVLSDPARRATYDSLVLETSSSALTVDVKASRKEVAVSESNQMLYLLVNILPPQQSSQQRPLNLSLVIDRSTSMKGNRLNNVKTAVELLVEQLTPEDTLSIISFSDRAEVVVEAAPVVHKMPIASRVRSIRASGGTEIYQGLYAGVKELRKANTERCVNQLILLTDGHTYGDIEQCLDLAKQVTREDIGFSAFGIGTEWNDQFLDALVTPSSGQSG
;
A
#
# COMPACT_ATOMS: atom_id res chain seq x y z
N MET A 1 4.19 -14.64 -13.29
CA MET A 1 4.60 -15.90 -12.64
C MET A 1 5.99 -16.24 -13.16
N SER A 2 6.91 -16.69 -12.30
CA SER A 2 8.15 -17.30 -12.81
C SER A 2 7.75 -18.49 -13.68
N GLN A 3 8.52 -18.79 -14.74
CA GLN A 3 8.35 -20.01 -15.57
C GLN A 3 8.40 -21.32 -14.73
N GLU A 4 8.71 -21.19 -13.45
CA GLU A 4 8.92 -22.25 -12.48
C GLU A 4 7.63 -22.96 -12.03
N PHE A 5 6.45 -22.34 -12.21
CA PHE A 5 5.14 -22.87 -11.75
C PHE A 5 4.10 -23.10 -12.87
N ASP A 6 4.47 -22.87 -14.13
CA ASP A 6 3.60 -23.09 -15.28
C ASP A 6 3.76 -24.53 -15.79
N TYR A 7 2.72 -25.36 -15.66
CA TYR A 7 2.76 -26.77 -16.05
C TYR A 7 2.87 -26.96 -17.56
N TYR A 8 2.36 -26.02 -18.37
CA TYR A 8 2.54 -26.05 -19.82
C TYR A 8 4.00 -25.73 -20.16
N ALA A 9 4.60 -24.74 -19.50
CA ALA A 9 6.02 -24.41 -19.67
C ALA A 9 6.95 -25.55 -19.21
N VAL A 10 6.63 -26.24 -18.10
CA VAL A 10 7.38 -27.40 -17.61
C VAL A 10 7.40 -28.55 -18.62
N LEU A 11 6.30 -28.76 -19.36
CA LEU A 11 6.24 -29.75 -20.43
C LEU A 11 6.70 -29.21 -21.81
N GLY A 12 6.99 -27.91 -21.91
CA GLY A 12 7.36 -27.25 -23.17
C GLY A 12 6.20 -27.16 -24.18
N LEU A 13 4.96 -27.06 -23.71
CA LEU A 13 3.75 -27.08 -24.51
C LEU A 13 3.00 -25.74 -24.50
N SER A 14 2.15 -25.54 -25.50
CA SER A 14 1.16 -24.46 -25.51
C SER A 14 -0.06 -24.82 -24.64
N PRO A 15 -0.76 -23.85 -24.02
CA PRO A 15 -2.05 -24.08 -23.36
C PRO A 15 -3.11 -24.72 -24.26
N ASP A 16 -2.99 -24.56 -25.58
CA ASP A 16 -3.88 -25.17 -26.58
C ASP A 16 -3.52 -26.63 -26.93
N ALA A 17 -2.47 -27.20 -26.33
CA ALA A 17 -2.01 -28.55 -26.63
C ALA A 17 -3.09 -29.60 -26.37
N SER A 18 -3.23 -30.54 -27.27
CA SER A 18 -4.10 -31.71 -27.12
C SER A 18 -3.60 -32.66 -26.04
N THR A 19 -4.50 -33.51 -25.52
CA THR A 19 -4.11 -34.54 -24.53
C THR A 19 -3.05 -35.50 -25.08
N GLU A 20 -3.03 -35.75 -26.39
CA GLU A 20 -2.00 -36.60 -27.00
C GLU A 20 -0.63 -35.92 -27.00
N GLU A 21 -0.56 -34.63 -27.36
CA GLU A 21 0.69 -33.86 -27.28
C GLU A 21 1.25 -33.80 -25.85
N ILE A 22 0.37 -33.72 -24.84
CA ILE A 22 0.76 -33.77 -23.42
C ILE A 22 1.39 -35.12 -23.06
N ARG A 23 0.83 -36.24 -23.54
CA ARG A 23 1.39 -37.58 -23.32
C ARG A 23 2.70 -37.80 -24.05
N GLU A 24 2.80 -37.32 -25.29
CA GLU A 24 4.02 -37.40 -26.09
C GLU A 24 5.16 -36.60 -25.44
N ALA A 25 4.89 -35.35 -25.04
CA ALA A 25 5.88 -34.51 -24.36
C ALA A 25 6.39 -35.14 -23.07
N PHE A 26 5.49 -35.68 -22.23
CA PHE A 26 5.90 -36.39 -21.02
C PHE A 26 6.74 -37.63 -21.32
N THR A 27 6.40 -38.38 -22.37
CA THR A 27 7.16 -39.57 -22.79
C THR A 27 8.58 -39.19 -23.21
N VAL A 28 8.73 -38.14 -24.02
CA VAL A 28 10.02 -37.60 -24.44
C VAL A 28 10.84 -37.14 -23.23
N LEU A 29 10.27 -36.30 -22.36
CA LEU A 29 10.96 -35.78 -21.19
C LEU A 29 11.37 -36.90 -20.22
N ARG A 30 10.50 -37.88 -19.97
CA ARG A 30 10.81 -39.05 -19.15
C ARG A 30 11.97 -39.86 -19.71
N SER A 31 12.06 -40.00 -21.04
CA SER A 31 13.13 -40.76 -21.69
C SER A 31 14.53 -40.15 -21.47
N ALA A 32 14.60 -38.83 -21.24
CA ALA A 32 15.84 -38.11 -20.98
C ALA A 32 16.42 -38.38 -19.57
N PHE A 33 15.64 -38.92 -18.64
CA PHE A 33 16.11 -39.31 -17.31
C PHE A 33 16.53 -40.79 -17.29
N PRO A 34 17.66 -41.15 -16.65
CA PRO A 34 17.99 -42.53 -16.29
C PRO A 34 16.89 -43.17 -15.42
N ALA A 35 16.73 -44.50 -15.50
CA ALA A 35 15.63 -45.20 -14.82
C ALA A 35 15.64 -44.98 -13.29
N GLU A 36 16.82 -44.91 -12.69
CA GLU A 36 17.05 -44.70 -11.26
C GLU A 36 16.68 -43.28 -10.80
N GLN A 37 16.56 -42.34 -11.75
CA GLN A 37 16.24 -40.93 -11.49
C GLN A 37 14.79 -40.58 -11.79
N ARG A 38 13.97 -41.54 -12.26
CA ARG A 38 12.54 -41.39 -12.58
C ARG A 38 11.63 -41.59 -11.37
N ASP A 39 12.10 -41.17 -10.20
CA ASP A 39 11.32 -41.22 -8.97
C ASP A 39 11.01 -39.79 -8.49
N PRO A 40 9.72 -39.39 -8.50
CA PRO A 40 9.33 -38.05 -8.07
C PRO A 40 9.55 -37.82 -6.56
N ALA A 41 9.73 -38.86 -5.73
CA ALA A 41 10.03 -38.68 -4.32
C ALA A 41 11.47 -38.19 -4.08
N THR A 42 12.41 -38.59 -4.94
CA THR A 42 13.84 -38.36 -4.75
C THR A 42 14.43 -37.35 -5.74
N ASN A 43 13.82 -37.17 -6.92
CA ASN A 43 14.28 -36.25 -7.94
C ASN A 43 13.32 -35.06 -8.10
N THR A 44 13.77 -33.88 -7.66
CA THR A 44 13.00 -32.63 -7.71
C THR A 44 12.60 -32.24 -9.13
N GLU A 45 13.48 -32.41 -10.12
CA GLU A 45 13.18 -32.06 -11.51
C GLU A 45 12.18 -33.04 -12.14
N PHE A 46 12.37 -34.35 -11.92
CA PHE A 46 11.42 -35.34 -12.39
C PHE A 46 10.04 -35.19 -11.73
N ARG A 47 10.00 -34.85 -10.44
CA ARG A 47 8.75 -34.56 -9.72
C ARG A 47 7.94 -33.45 -10.38
N ARG A 48 8.60 -32.40 -10.88
CA ARG A 48 7.93 -31.26 -11.52
C ARG A 48 7.28 -31.68 -12.82
N ILE A 49 8.03 -32.39 -13.67
CA ILE A 49 7.55 -32.93 -14.94
C ILE A 49 6.38 -33.90 -14.69
N PHE A 50 6.51 -34.78 -13.70
CA PHE A 50 5.46 -35.74 -13.34
C PHE A 50 4.19 -35.05 -12.85
N ASN A 51 4.30 -34.07 -11.95
CA ASN A 51 3.16 -33.31 -11.43
C ASN A 51 2.45 -32.51 -12.55
N ALA A 52 3.21 -31.89 -13.45
CA ALA A 52 2.66 -31.19 -14.60
C ALA A 52 1.84 -32.14 -15.49
N TYR A 53 2.38 -33.33 -15.77
CA TYR A 53 1.68 -34.37 -16.52
C TYR A 53 0.42 -34.87 -15.80
N GLU A 54 0.49 -35.17 -14.49
CA GLU A 54 -0.65 -35.63 -13.68
C GLU A 54 -1.83 -34.67 -13.64
N VAL A 55 -1.56 -33.37 -13.79
CA VAL A 55 -2.58 -32.31 -13.82
C VAL A 55 -3.10 -32.09 -15.23
N LEU A 56 -2.22 -32.01 -16.23
CA LEU A 56 -2.59 -31.66 -17.61
C LEU A 56 -3.16 -32.82 -18.42
N SER A 57 -2.82 -34.07 -18.09
CA SER A 57 -3.31 -35.25 -18.82
C SER A 57 -4.75 -35.65 -18.47
N ASP A 58 -5.26 -35.23 -17.31
CA ASP A 58 -6.64 -35.43 -16.89
C ASP A 58 -7.49 -34.19 -17.25
N PRO A 59 -8.55 -34.32 -18.08
CA PRO A 59 -9.34 -33.18 -18.52
C PRO A 59 -10.01 -32.37 -17.39
N ALA A 60 -10.41 -33.01 -16.29
CA ALA A 60 -11.07 -32.32 -15.19
C ALA A 60 -10.07 -31.54 -14.34
N ARG A 61 -8.89 -32.15 -14.07
CA ARG A 61 -7.79 -31.46 -13.38
C ARG A 61 -7.23 -30.33 -14.22
N ARG A 62 -7.07 -30.55 -15.54
CA ARG A 62 -6.65 -29.52 -16.49
C ARG A 62 -7.62 -28.35 -16.51
N ALA A 63 -8.92 -28.59 -16.62
CA ALA A 63 -9.92 -27.51 -16.61
C ALA A 63 -9.87 -26.70 -15.30
N THR A 64 -9.65 -27.35 -14.16
CA THR A 64 -9.48 -26.68 -12.85
C THR A 64 -8.19 -25.87 -12.80
N TYR A 65 -7.10 -26.42 -13.34
CA TYR A 65 -5.83 -25.71 -13.47
C TYR A 65 -5.97 -24.50 -14.39
N ASP A 66 -6.59 -24.65 -15.54
CA ASP A 66 -6.81 -23.58 -16.51
C ASP A 66 -7.71 -22.48 -15.91
N SER A 67 -8.75 -22.83 -15.15
CA SER A 67 -9.56 -21.84 -14.44
C SER A 67 -8.76 -21.08 -13.37
N LEU A 68 -7.94 -21.79 -12.59
CA LEU A 68 -7.06 -21.15 -11.59
C LEU A 68 -5.98 -20.28 -12.25
N VAL A 69 -5.41 -20.73 -13.37
CA VAL A 69 -4.44 -19.95 -14.15
C VAL A 69 -5.12 -18.72 -14.74
N LEU A 70 -6.35 -18.80 -15.24
CA LEU A 70 -7.12 -17.66 -15.74
C LEU A 70 -7.48 -16.67 -14.61
N GLU A 71 -7.86 -17.15 -13.43
CA GLU A 71 -8.10 -16.33 -12.24
C GLU A 71 -6.81 -15.65 -11.74
N THR A 72 -5.67 -16.34 -11.81
CA THR A 72 -4.37 -15.81 -11.37
C THR A 72 -3.64 -15.03 -12.47
N SER A 73 -4.09 -15.15 -13.73
CA SER A 73 -3.68 -14.32 -14.88
C SER A 73 -4.36 -12.96 -14.87
N SER A 74 -5.28 -12.72 -13.92
CA SER A 74 -5.62 -11.38 -13.47
C SER A 74 -4.44 -10.80 -12.69
N SER A 75 -3.42 -10.41 -13.46
CA SER A 75 -2.48 -9.35 -13.15
C SER A 75 -1.61 -9.61 -11.88
N ALA A 76 -0.38 -10.08 -12.10
CA ALA A 76 0.64 -10.22 -11.05
C ALA A 76 1.03 -8.86 -10.42
N LEU A 77 0.58 -8.62 -9.18
CA LEU A 77 0.89 -7.42 -8.37
C LEU A 77 2.35 -6.96 -8.52
N THR A 78 2.54 -5.66 -8.70
CA THR A 78 3.88 -5.04 -8.66
C THR A 78 4.21 -4.69 -7.23
N VAL A 79 5.36 -5.17 -6.73
CA VAL A 79 5.85 -4.83 -5.39
C VAL A 79 7.07 -3.93 -5.52
N ASP A 80 6.96 -2.69 -5.06
CA ASP A 80 8.05 -1.71 -5.00
C ASP A 80 8.49 -1.53 -3.54
N VAL A 81 9.77 -1.82 -3.26
CA VAL A 81 10.33 -1.72 -1.92
C VAL A 81 11.36 -0.61 -1.88
N LYS A 82 11.14 0.39 -1.03
CA LYS A 82 12.06 1.51 -0.82
C LYS A 82 12.61 1.47 0.60
N ALA A 83 13.91 1.33 0.72
CA ALA A 83 14.60 1.43 2.00
C ALA A 83 15.02 2.88 2.29
N SER A 84 14.91 3.28 3.56
CA SER A 84 15.40 4.58 4.07
C SER A 84 16.90 4.81 3.84
N ARG A 85 17.67 3.73 3.65
CA ARG A 85 19.07 3.75 3.26
C ARG A 85 19.40 2.51 2.44
N LYS A 86 20.26 2.66 1.44
CA LYS A 86 20.70 1.57 0.55
C LYS A 86 21.75 0.67 1.19
N GLU A 87 22.44 1.17 2.20
CA GLU A 87 23.52 0.50 2.89
C GLU A 87 23.38 0.73 4.40
N VAL A 88 23.71 -0.31 5.18
CA VAL A 88 23.76 -0.26 6.64
C VAL A 88 25.16 -0.66 7.05
N ALA A 89 25.91 0.26 7.65
CA ALA A 89 27.24 -0.04 8.15
C ALA A 89 27.16 -1.05 9.30
N VAL A 90 28.12 -1.95 9.42
CA VAL A 90 28.18 -2.85 10.58
C VAL A 90 28.48 -2.00 11.83
N SER A 91 27.65 -2.13 12.87
CA SER A 91 27.83 -1.42 14.14
C SER A 91 27.42 -2.32 15.30
N GLU A 92 28.06 -2.14 16.46
CA GLU A 92 27.65 -2.77 17.73
C GLU A 92 26.41 -2.10 18.35
N SER A 93 25.95 -0.99 17.78
CA SER A 93 24.75 -0.27 18.21
C SER A 93 23.54 -0.60 17.34
N ASN A 94 22.34 -0.59 17.93
CA ASN A 94 21.08 -0.80 17.20
C ASN A 94 20.89 0.27 16.12
N GLN A 95 20.63 -0.17 14.89
CA GLN A 95 20.40 0.71 13.74
C GLN A 95 18.99 0.52 13.19
N MET A 96 18.22 1.61 13.15
CA MET A 96 16.85 1.61 12.64
C MET A 96 16.80 1.72 11.12
N LEU A 97 16.16 0.76 10.45
CA LEU A 97 15.93 0.77 9.00
C LEU A 97 14.42 0.79 8.74
N TYR A 98 13.96 1.79 7.99
CA TYR A 98 12.59 1.83 7.48
C TYR A 98 12.52 1.27 6.07
N LEU A 99 11.49 0.47 5.80
CA LEU A 99 11.12 -0.05 4.49
C LEU A 99 9.71 0.42 4.16
N LEU A 100 9.53 1.06 3.01
CA LEU A 100 8.23 1.34 2.42
C LEU A 100 7.98 0.28 1.36
N VAL A 101 6.89 -0.49 1.49
CA VAL A 101 6.49 -1.52 0.54
C VAL A 101 5.19 -1.09 -0.13
N ASN A 102 5.24 -0.78 -1.42
CA ASN A 102 4.08 -0.46 -2.23
C ASN A 102 3.66 -1.72 -2.99
N ILE A 103 2.41 -2.13 -2.84
CA ILE A 103 1.83 -3.23 -3.61
C ILE A 103 0.82 -2.60 -4.56
N LEU A 104 1.12 -2.65 -5.86
CA LEU A 104 0.32 -2.03 -6.91
C LEU A 104 -0.34 -3.10 -7.78
N PRO A 105 -1.59 -2.90 -8.21
CA PRO A 105 -2.15 -3.73 -9.28
C PRO A 105 -1.33 -3.52 -10.56
N PRO A 106 -1.22 -4.53 -11.44
CA PRO A 106 -0.58 -4.33 -12.73
C PRO A 106 -1.41 -3.37 -13.54
N GLN A 107 -0.70 -2.56 -14.31
CA GLN A 107 -1.26 -1.51 -15.13
C GLN A 107 -2.36 -2.06 -16.05
N GLN A 108 -3.60 -2.06 -15.58
CA GLN A 108 -4.69 -1.64 -16.43
C GLN A 108 -4.42 -0.17 -16.69
N SER A 109 -4.52 0.25 -17.95
CA SER A 109 -4.62 1.64 -18.36
C SER A 109 -5.88 2.27 -17.77
N SER A 110 -5.94 2.37 -16.44
CA SER A 110 -6.76 3.32 -15.74
C SER A 110 -5.96 4.61 -15.78
N GLN A 111 -6.55 5.62 -16.39
CA GLN A 111 -6.12 7.00 -16.21
C GLN A 111 -5.88 7.17 -14.71
N GLN A 112 -4.62 7.35 -14.30
CA GLN A 112 -4.22 7.37 -12.90
C GLN A 112 -5.03 8.50 -12.27
N ARG A 113 -6.10 8.14 -11.54
CA ARG A 113 -7.04 9.14 -11.02
C ARG A 113 -6.21 10.08 -10.14
N PRO A 114 -6.28 11.40 -10.37
CA PRO A 114 -5.51 12.33 -9.57
C PRO A 114 -5.80 12.15 -8.08
N LEU A 115 -4.83 12.41 -7.23
CA LEU A 115 -4.97 12.31 -5.80
C LEU A 115 -5.61 13.59 -5.26
N ASN A 116 -6.63 13.46 -4.43
CA ASN A 116 -7.14 14.53 -3.57
C ASN A 116 -6.74 14.21 -2.13
N LEU A 117 -5.65 14.83 -1.67
CA LEU A 117 -5.00 14.52 -0.41
C LEU A 117 -5.27 15.61 0.63
N SER A 118 -5.72 15.21 1.82
CA SER A 118 -5.77 16.06 2.99
C SER A 118 -4.83 15.56 4.08
N LEU A 119 -3.80 16.34 4.38
CA LEU A 119 -2.86 16.07 5.46
C LEU A 119 -3.34 16.75 6.74
N VAL A 120 -3.55 15.99 7.81
CA VAL A 120 -3.97 16.47 9.12
C VAL A 120 -2.82 16.27 10.09
N ILE A 121 -2.19 17.37 10.50
CA ILE A 121 -0.93 17.39 11.23
C ILE A 121 -1.16 17.83 12.67
N ASP A 122 -0.82 16.96 13.61
CA ASP A 122 -0.79 17.30 15.02
C ASP A 122 0.36 18.26 15.32
N ARG A 123 0.02 19.40 15.92
CA ARG A 123 0.97 20.40 16.41
C ARG A 123 0.79 20.64 17.92
N SER A 124 0.31 19.65 18.66
CA SER A 124 0.26 19.68 20.12
C SER A 124 1.66 19.84 20.75
N THR A 125 1.69 20.18 22.03
CA THR A 125 2.95 20.44 22.74
C THR A 125 3.88 19.20 22.79
N SER A 126 3.33 17.99 22.79
CA SER A 126 4.10 16.74 22.77
C SER A 126 4.81 16.49 21.44
N MET A 127 4.35 17.11 20.35
CA MET A 127 5.00 17.08 19.03
C MET A 127 6.23 18.00 18.94
N LYS A 128 6.54 18.78 19.97
CA LYS A 128 7.66 19.76 19.95
C LYS A 128 9.02 19.11 19.64
N GLY A 129 9.87 19.86 18.95
CA GLY A 129 11.24 19.43 18.63
C GLY A 129 11.29 18.48 17.44
N ASN A 130 11.99 17.36 17.61
CA ASN A 130 12.30 16.44 16.50
C ASN A 130 11.04 15.78 15.90
N ARG A 131 9.99 15.51 16.69
CA ARG A 131 8.75 14.88 16.19
C ARG A 131 8.11 15.73 15.09
N LEU A 132 7.79 16.99 15.39
CA LEU A 132 7.22 17.92 14.41
C LEU A 132 8.19 18.24 13.27
N ASN A 133 9.50 18.34 13.53
CA ASN A 133 10.48 18.56 12.45
C ASN A 133 10.54 17.38 11.47
N ASN A 134 10.44 16.15 11.96
CA ASN A 134 10.39 14.95 11.13
C ASN A 134 9.10 14.91 10.31
N VAL A 135 7.95 15.23 10.92
CA VAL A 135 6.68 15.35 10.20
C VAL A 135 6.76 16.38 9.09
N LYS A 136 7.29 17.58 9.36
CA LYS A 136 7.49 18.61 8.32
C LYS A 136 8.36 18.11 7.18
N THR A 137 9.45 17.42 7.50
CA THR A 137 10.35 16.84 6.49
C THR A 137 9.64 15.79 5.63
N ALA A 138 8.86 14.90 6.26
CA ALA A 138 8.09 13.88 5.55
C ALA A 138 7.01 14.51 4.65
N VAL A 139 6.32 15.54 5.14
CA VAL A 139 5.33 16.28 4.35
C VAL A 139 5.99 16.99 3.16
N GLU A 140 7.15 17.62 3.34
CA GLU A 140 7.90 18.21 2.23
C GLU A 140 8.29 17.16 1.17
N LEU A 141 8.79 15.99 1.60
CA LEU A 141 9.11 14.88 0.68
C LEU A 141 7.89 14.31 -0.05
N LEU A 142 6.72 14.33 0.59
CA LEU A 142 5.46 13.92 -0.03
C LEU A 142 5.03 14.96 -1.08
N VAL A 143 5.06 16.25 -0.74
CA VAL A 143 4.70 17.33 -1.67
C VAL A 143 5.57 17.30 -2.92
N GLU A 144 6.85 16.94 -2.80
CA GLU A 144 7.74 16.76 -3.94
C GLU A 144 7.32 15.64 -4.90
N GLN A 145 6.58 14.64 -4.43
CA GLN A 145 6.08 13.53 -5.26
C GLN A 145 4.74 13.82 -5.93
N LEU A 146 4.00 14.84 -5.47
CA LEU A 146 2.72 15.22 -6.07
C LEU A 146 2.89 15.88 -7.45
N THR A 147 1.90 15.66 -8.30
CA THR A 147 1.78 16.20 -9.65
C THR A 147 0.84 17.41 -9.67
N PRO A 148 0.85 18.24 -10.73
CA PRO A 148 -0.07 19.36 -10.87
C PRO A 148 -1.55 18.97 -11.00
N GLU A 149 -1.85 17.70 -11.29
CA GLU A 149 -3.23 17.19 -11.34
C GLU A 149 -3.76 16.85 -9.94
N ASP A 150 -2.85 16.64 -8.97
CA ASP A 150 -3.20 16.33 -7.59
C ASP A 150 -3.63 17.58 -6.83
N THR A 151 -4.61 17.41 -5.95
CA THR A 151 -5.11 18.43 -5.02
C THR A 151 -4.57 18.14 -3.63
N LEU A 152 -4.11 19.19 -2.93
CA LEU A 152 -3.60 19.09 -1.58
C LEU A 152 -4.26 20.12 -0.66
N SER A 153 -4.70 19.67 0.52
CA SER A 153 -4.95 20.53 1.67
C SER A 153 -4.08 20.10 2.85
N ILE A 154 -3.68 21.08 3.67
CA ILE A 154 -2.90 20.84 4.89
C ILE A 154 -3.60 21.52 6.05
N ILE A 155 -3.97 20.72 7.04
CA ILE A 155 -4.61 21.15 8.27
C ILE A 155 -3.58 20.93 9.38
N SER A 156 -3.37 21.93 10.23
CA SER A 156 -2.67 21.74 11.50
C SER A 156 -3.66 21.82 12.64
N PHE A 157 -3.52 20.98 13.66
CA PHE A 157 -4.45 21.00 14.80
C PHE A 157 -3.74 20.91 16.15
N SER A 158 -4.37 21.51 17.14
CA SER A 158 -4.09 21.36 18.58
C SER A 158 -5.44 21.27 19.29
N ASP A 159 -5.75 22.17 20.23
CA ASP A 159 -7.12 22.46 20.70
C ASP A 159 -8.05 23.04 19.61
N ARG A 160 -7.51 23.38 18.44
CA ARG A 160 -8.27 23.87 17.28
C ARG A 160 -7.58 23.49 15.98
N ALA A 161 -8.36 23.35 14.92
CA ALA A 161 -7.84 23.17 13.57
C ALA A 161 -7.60 24.51 12.86
N GLU A 162 -6.53 24.56 12.06
CA GLU A 162 -6.16 25.65 11.18
C GLU A 162 -5.86 25.09 9.79
N VAL A 163 -6.49 25.64 8.76
CA VAL A 163 -6.19 25.30 7.36
C VAL A 163 -4.93 26.06 6.93
N VAL A 164 -3.79 25.37 6.97
CA VAL A 164 -2.48 25.91 6.59
C VAL A 164 -2.38 26.07 5.07
N VAL A 165 -2.94 25.11 4.33
CA VAL A 165 -3.08 25.13 2.87
C VAL A 165 -4.51 24.71 2.54
N GLU A 166 -5.26 25.60 1.89
CA GLU A 166 -6.60 25.28 1.37
C GLU A 166 -6.50 24.30 0.20
N ALA A 167 -7.50 23.45 0.02
CA ALA A 167 -7.53 22.48 -1.07
C ALA A 167 -7.34 23.16 -2.43
N ALA A 168 -6.20 22.89 -3.08
CA ALA A 168 -5.86 23.42 -4.39
C ALA A 168 -4.92 22.48 -5.16
N PRO A 169 -4.90 22.55 -6.51
CA PRO A 169 -3.95 21.80 -7.33
C PRO A 169 -2.48 22.13 -7.00
N VAL A 170 -1.60 21.13 -7.01
CA VAL A 170 -0.19 21.27 -6.59
C VAL A 170 0.68 21.78 -7.75
N VAL A 171 0.44 23.03 -8.15
CA VAL A 171 1.20 23.70 -9.23
C VAL A 171 2.49 24.33 -8.70
N HIS A 172 2.45 24.87 -7.48
CA HIS A 172 3.58 25.57 -6.86
C HIS A 172 3.95 24.96 -5.50
N LYS A 173 5.02 24.17 -5.48
CA LYS A 173 5.46 23.42 -4.28
C LYS A 173 6.17 24.29 -3.22
N MET A 174 6.94 25.29 -3.64
CA MET A 174 7.72 26.13 -2.71
C MET A 174 6.86 26.92 -1.70
N PRO A 175 5.74 27.55 -2.10
CA PRO A 175 4.83 28.19 -1.13
C PRO A 175 4.22 27.22 -0.11
N ILE A 176 3.89 25.99 -0.54
CA ILE A 176 3.37 24.93 0.33
C ILE A 176 4.43 24.55 1.38
N ALA A 177 5.66 24.25 0.93
CA ALA A 177 6.77 23.94 1.83
C ALA A 177 7.03 25.07 2.84
N SER A 178 6.99 26.34 2.40
CA SER A 178 7.16 27.49 3.31
C SER A 178 6.10 27.55 4.41
N ARG A 179 4.83 27.25 4.06
CA ARG A 179 3.74 27.20 5.03
C ARG A 179 3.89 26.04 6.00
N VAL A 180 4.28 24.85 5.53
CA VAL A 180 4.56 23.68 6.39
C VAL A 180 5.67 23.97 7.40
N ARG A 181 6.76 24.61 6.96
CA ARG A 181 7.88 25.00 7.86
C ARG A 181 7.44 25.94 8.98
N SER A 182 6.43 26.77 8.72
CA SER A 182 5.91 27.76 9.67
C SER A 182 5.09 27.16 10.82
N ILE A 183 4.62 25.91 10.70
CA ILE A 183 3.82 25.24 11.74
C ILE A 183 4.61 25.16 13.05
N ARG A 184 4.01 25.54 14.19
CA ARG A 184 4.68 25.48 15.50
C ARG A 184 3.86 24.67 16.49
N ALA A 185 4.57 23.90 17.32
CA ALA A 185 3.96 23.14 18.39
C ALA A 185 3.39 24.08 19.46
N SER A 186 2.12 23.89 19.83
CA SER A 186 1.44 24.62 20.91
C SER A 186 0.08 23.99 21.22
N GLY A 187 -0.42 24.15 22.44
CA GLY A 187 -1.75 23.70 22.82
C GLY A 187 -1.82 22.21 23.18
N GLY A 188 -3.03 21.74 23.43
CA GLY A 188 -3.39 20.33 23.62
C GLY A 188 -3.71 19.62 22.32
N THR A 189 -4.49 18.54 22.40
CA THR A 189 -4.75 17.62 21.29
C THR A 189 -6.25 17.31 21.20
N GLU A 190 -6.91 17.90 20.20
CA GLU A 190 -8.28 17.56 19.80
C GLU A 190 -8.26 17.07 18.34
N ILE A 191 -8.13 15.76 18.17
CA ILE A 191 -8.00 15.11 16.85
C ILE A 191 -9.26 15.35 16.00
N TYR A 192 -10.45 15.31 16.61
CA TYR A 192 -11.71 15.47 15.88
C TYR A 192 -11.75 16.78 15.09
N GLN A 193 -11.26 17.88 15.66
CA GLN A 193 -11.25 19.18 14.98
C GLN A 193 -10.39 19.13 13.71
N GLY A 194 -9.21 18.50 13.81
CA GLY A 194 -8.31 18.30 12.67
C GLY A 194 -8.95 17.44 11.59
N LEU A 195 -9.54 16.31 11.97
CA LEU A 195 -10.20 15.39 11.03
C LEU A 195 -11.39 16.04 10.35
N TYR A 196 -12.26 16.70 11.11
CA TYR A 196 -13.44 17.38 10.56
C TYR A 196 -13.05 18.46 9.55
N ALA A 197 -12.04 19.28 9.86
CA ALA A 197 -11.50 20.27 8.92
C ALA A 197 -10.90 19.61 7.68
N GLY A 198 -10.15 18.52 7.82
CA GLY A 198 -9.57 17.78 6.70
C GLY A 198 -10.62 17.20 5.75
N VAL A 199 -11.65 16.55 6.30
CA VAL A 199 -12.78 16.03 5.52
C VAL A 199 -13.52 17.16 4.80
N LYS A 200 -13.69 18.31 5.46
CA LYS A 200 -14.32 19.49 4.84
C LYS A 200 -13.52 19.99 3.64
N GLU A 201 -12.19 20.01 3.71
CA GLU A 201 -11.33 20.37 2.57
C GLU A 201 -11.41 19.33 1.44
N LEU A 202 -11.38 18.03 1.75
CA LEU A 202 -11.52 16.96 0.74
C LEU A 202 -12.81 17.10 -0.07
N ARG A 203 -13.92 17.40 0.60
CA ARG A 203 -15.25 17.59 -0.03
C ARG A 203 -15.35 18.81 -0.94
N LYS A 204 -14.36 19.72 -0.93
CA LYS A 204 -14.32 20.84 -1.89
C LYS A 204 -13.96 20.38 -3.31
N ALA A 205 -13.22 19.29 -3.43
CA ALA A 205 -12.86 18.72 -4.73
C ALA A 205 -13.98 17.84 -5.28
N ASN A 206 -13.94 17.56 -6.58
CA ASN A 206 -14.87 16.62 -7.21
C ASN A 206 -14.48 15.17 -6.88
N THR A 207 -15.07 14.64 -5.81
CA THR A 207 -14.73 13.34 -5.20
C THR A 207 -14.85 12.14 -6.15
N GLU A 208 -15.66 12.22 -7.22
CA GLU A 208 -15.87 11.09 -8.15
C GLU A 208 -14.73 10.89 -9.17
N ARG A 209 -13.89 11.93 -9.39
CA ARG A 209 -12.82 11.90 -10.41
C ARG A 209 -11.42 11.67 -9.85
N CYS A 210 -11.27 11.71 -8.54
CA CYS A 210 -10.00 11.58 -7.85
C CYS A 210 -10.02 10.42 -6.86
N VAL A 211 -8.84 9.99 -6.41
CA VAL A 211 -8.71 9.17 -5.21
C VAL A 211 -8.68 10.11 -4.02
N ASN A 212 -9.66 10.02 -3.11
CA ASN A 212 -9.72 10.87 -1.92
C ASN A 212 -8.99 10.18 -0.76
N GLN A 213 -8.01 10.85 -0.19
CA GLN A 213 -7.23 10.31 0.92
C GLN A 213 -7.06 11.34 2.03
N LEU A 214 -7.35 10.95 3.27
CA LEU A 214 -7.01 11.69 4.47
C LEU A 214 -5.87 10.97 5.20
N ILE A 215 -4.81 11.71 5.55
CA ILE A 215 -3.71 11.18 6.36
C ILE A 215 -3.60 11.99 7.66
N LEU A 216 -3.76 11.30 8.79
CA LEU A 216 -3.55 11.84 10.14
C LEU A 216 -2.11 11.55 10.60
N LEU A 217 -1.40 12.57 11.07
CA LEU A 217 -0.07 12.46 11.67
C LEU A 217 -0.15 12.98 13.12
N THR A 218 -0.05 12.08 14.10
CA THR A 218 -0.22 12.40 15.52
C THR A 218 0.66 11.52 16.39
N ASP A 219 0.93 11.90 17.63
CA ASP A 219 1.51 10.98 18.63
C ASP A 219 0.47 10.14 19.37
N GLY A 220 -0.83 10.24 18.98
CA GLY A 220 -1.86 9.25 19.30
C GLY A 220 -2.58 9.46 20.63
N HIS A 221 -2.33 10.57 21.32
CA HIS A 221 -3.02 10.90 22.57
C HIS A 221 -4.09 11.96 22.33
N THR A 222 -5.35 11.57 22.48
CA THR A 222 -6.48 12.49 22.47
C THR A 222 -7.39 12.22 23.65
N TYR A 223 -8.08 13.25 24.14
CA TYR A 223 -8.93 13.16 25.33
C TYR A 223 -10.33 13.69 25.03
N GLY A 224 -11.35 12.81 25.15
CA GLY A 224 -12.76 13.22 25.12
C GLY A 224 -13.41 13.33 23.74
N ASP A 225 -12.70 13.03 22.64
CA ASP A 225 -13.21 13.14 21.26
C ASP A 225 -13.10 11.83 20.45
N ILE A 226 -12.75 10.72 21.11
CA ILE A 226 -12.55 9.40 20.47
C ILE A 226 -13.80 8.94 19.71
N GLU A 227 -14.98 8.96 20.33
CA GLU A 227 -16.22 8.51 19.68
C GLU A 227 -16.55 9.34 18.44
N GLN A 228 -16.35 10.66 18.51
CA GLN A 228 -16.58 11.56 17.39
C GLN A 228 -15.63 11.28 16.22
N CYS A 229 -14.38 10.95 16.51
CA CYS A 229 -13.40 10.56 15.49
C CYS A 229 -13.80 9.24 14.81
N LEU A 230 -14.22 8.23 15.58
CA LEU A 230 -14.65 6.94 15.06
C LEU A 230 -15.92 7.06 14.21
N ASP A 231 -16.87 7.88 14.63
CA ASP A 231 -18.11 8.12 13.86
C ASP A 231 -17.84 8.89 12.57
N LEU A 232 -16.94 9.87 12.60
CA LEU A 232 -16.48 10.56 11.40
C LEU A 232 -15.79 9.59 10.44
N ALA A 233 -14.90 8.72 10.93
CA ALA A 233 -14.21 7.70 10.13
C ALA A 233 -15.21 6.77 9.42
N LYS A 234 -16.21 6.26 10.15
CA LYS A 234 -17.29 5.43 9.56
C LYS A 234 -18.11 6.18 8.51
N GLN A 235 -18.35 7.47 8.72
CA GLN A 235 -19.08 8.30 7.77
C GLN A 235 -18.30 8.44 6.46
N VAL A 236 -17.01 8.80 6.54
CA VAL A 236 -16.20 9.11 5.35
C VAL A 236 -15.84 7.88 4.53
N THR A 237 -15.76 6.68 5.13
CA THR A 237 -15.65 5.43 4.36
C THR A 237 -16.79 5.29 3.36
N ARG A 238 -18.03 5.64 3.74
CA ARG A 238 -19.20 5.54 2.83
C ARG A 238 -19.12 6.53 1.66
N GLU A 239 -18.22 7.51 1.75
CA GLU A 239 -17.98 8.53 0.74
C GLU A 239 -16.76 8.20 -0.15
N ASP A 240 -16.24 6.96 -0.10
CA ASP A 240 -15.03 6.50 -0.81
C ASP A 240 -13.79 7.35 -0.50
N ILE A 241 -13.70 7.82 0.75
CA ILE A 241 -12.53 8.52 1.27
C ILE A 241 -11.66 7.52 2.02
N GLY A 242 -10.47 7.26 1.50
CA GLY A 242 -9.45 6.48 2.19
C GLY A 242 -8.91 7.23 3.39
N PHE A 243 -8.66 6.50 4.48
CA PHE A 243 -8.19 7.07 5.73
C PHE A 243 -6.88 6.39 6.14
N SER A 244 -5.86 7.14 6.55
CA SER A 244 -4.65 6.56 7.17
C SER A 244 -4.24 7.37 8.37
N ALA A 245 -3.68 6.71 9.37
CA ALA A 245 -3.15 7.35 10.56
C ALA A 245 -1.75 6.82 10.86
N PHE A 246 -0.83 7.73 11.14
CA PHE A 246 0.55 7.40 11.50
C PHE A 246 0.89 7.94 12.88
N GLY A 247 1.37 7.04 13.73
CA GLY A 247 1.85 7.33 15.08
C GLY A 247 3.27 7.89 15.07
N ILE A 248 3.50 9.02 15.73
CA ILE A 248 4.83 9.65 15.82
C ILE A 248 5.45 9.41 17.20
N GLY A 249 6.40 8.47 17.27
CA GLY A 249 7.13 8.12 18.48
C GLY A 249 6.95 6.65 18.85
N THR A 250 7.28 6.30 20.10
CA THR A 250 7.22 4.92 20.63
C THR A 250 6.06 4.69 21.61
N GLU A 251 5.24 5.71 21.88
CA GLU A 251 4.18 5.72 22.92
C GLU A 251 2.80 6.01 22.33
N TRP A 252 2.57 5.75 21.04
CA TRP A 252 1.25 5.97 20.44
C TRP A 252 0.30 4.81 20.78
N ASN A 253 -0.99 5.12 20.86
CA ASN A 253 -2.02 4.14 21.23
C ASN A 253 -2.52 3.40 19.98
N ASP A 254 -1.91 2.24 19.70
CA ASP A 254 -2.24 1.38 18.56
C ASP A 254 -3.75 1.14 18.43
N GLN A 255 -4.46 0.89 19.52
CA GLN A 255 -5.87 0.51 19.48
C GLN A 255 -6.80 1.61 18.95
N PHE A 256 -6.53 2.88 19.28
CA PHE A 256 -7.37 3.98 18.80
C PHE A 256 -7.12 4.25 17.32
N LEU A 257 -5.86 4.35 16.90
CA LEU A 257 -5.54 4.60 15.48
C LEU A 257 -5.96 3.43 14.60
N ASP A 258 -5.78 2.19 15.07
CA ASP A 258 -6.28 1.00 14.38
C ASP A 258 -7.80 1.04 14.23
N ALA A 259 -8.54 1.33 15.31
CA ALA A 259 -10.00 1.43 15.27
C ALA A 259 -10.50 2.55 14.36
N LEU A 260 -9.69 3.58 14.16
CA LEU A 260 -10.01 4.73 13.34
C LEU A 260 -9.74 4.49 11.86
N VAL A 261 -8.75 3.65 11.53
CA VAL A 261 -8.44 3.25 10.15
C VAL A 261 -9.24 2.02 9.71
N THR A 262 -9.60 1.11 10.62
CA THR A 262 -10.34 -0.15 10.36
C THR A 262 -11.62 0.02 9.51
N PRO A 263 -12.45 1.05 9.71
CA PRO A 263 -13.64 1.25 8.89
C PRO A 263 -13.30 1.55 7.42
N SER A 264 -12.08 1.99 7.12
CA SER A 264 -11.59 2.28 5.77
C SER A 264 -10.67 1.16 5.28
N SER A 265 -10.45 1.03 3.97
CA SER A 265 -9.43 0.15 3.38
C SER A 265 -7.98 0.61 3.65
N GLY A 266 -7.77 1.49 4.63
CA GLY A 266 -6.49 2.10 4.95
C GLY A 266 -5.56 1.25 5.81
N GLN A 267 -4.33 1.73 5.99
CA GLN A 267 -3.30 1.10 6.82
C GLN A 267 -2.92 2.02 7.99
N SER A 268 -2.66 1.42 9.16
CA SER A 268 -1.98 2.05 10.31
C SER A 268 -0.51 1.59 10.32
N GLY A 269 0.41 2.47 10.72
CA GLY A 269 1.84 2.19 10.76
C GLY A 269 2.69 3.26 11.44
#